data_AF-A0A0P7BAR9-F1
#
_entry.id   AF-A0A0P7BAR9-F1
#
_cell.length_a   1.000
_cell.length_b   1.000
_cell.length_c   1.000
_cell.angle_alpha   90.00
_cell.angle_beta   90.00
_cell.angle_gamma   90.00
#
_symmetry.space_group_name_H-M   'P 1'
#
loop_
_entity.id
_entity.type
_entity.pdbx_description
1 polymer ?
#
loop_
_entity_poly.entity_id
_entity_poly.type
_entity_poly.pdbx_seq_one_letter_code
_entity_poly.pdbx_strand_id
1 'polypeptide(L)'
;MRYSITCLVALAASMVAANPLAPRSQASWEFPESFPLAKRQDMPEPGTPLYLCHENCGLSITYSREEGYCTNWQWISRYDACLLCANEFNIWQYYGTSVSNAATACGFTAVPAKL
;
A
#
# COMPACT_ATOMS: atom_id res chain seq x y z
N MET A 1 -38.36 8.04 -42.77
CA MET A 1 -37.09 8.78 -42.69
C MET A 1 -35.96 7.83 -43.03
N ARG A 2 -35.09 8.23 -43.96
CA ARG A 2 -34.08 7.40 -44.63
C ARG A 2 -32.87 7.20 -43.71
N TYR A 3 -32.47 5.96 -43.47
CA TYR A 3 -31.20 5.64 -42.81
C TYR A 3 -30.07 5.86 -43.82
N SER A 4 -29.24 6.87 -43.61
CA SER A 4 -28.08 7.15 -44.46
C SER A 4 -27.02 6.07 -44.30
N ILE A 5 -26.80 5.31 -45.37
CA ILE A 5 -25.74 4.33 -45.56
C ILE A 5 -24.47 5.09 -45.99
N THR A 6 -23.86 5.86 -45.08
CA THR A 6 -22.55 6.50 -45.36
C THR A 6 -21.78 6.68 -44.05
N CYS A 7 -21.31 5.59 -43.46
CA CYS A 7 -20.15 5.62 -42.58
C CYS A 7 -19.40 4.27 -42.62
N LEU A 8 -19.36 3.64 -43.79
CA LEU A 8 -18.46 2.54 -44.11
C LEU A 8 -17.12 3.12 -44.58
N VAL A 9 -16.44 3.86 -43.71
CA VAL A 9 -15.04 4.27 -43.95
C VAL A 9 -14.19 3.59 -42.89
N ALA A 10 -13.81 2.36 -43.24
CA ALA A 10 -12.57 1.68 -42.86
C ALA A 10 -11.88 2.14 -41.56
N LEU A 11 -12.27 1.56 -40.43
CA LEU A 11 -11.29 1.29 -39.38
C LEU A 11 -10.46 0.09 -39.84
N ALA A 12 -9.44 0.36 -40.67
CA ALA A 12 -8.37 -0.58 -40.90
C ALA A 12 -7.64 -0.77 -39.56
N ALA A 13 -7.64 -2.02 -39.08
CA ALA A 13 -7.03 -2.43 -37.84
C ALA A 13 -5.50 -2.20 -37.89
N SER A 14 -5.03 -1.20 -37.15
CA SER A 14 -3.60 -1.06 -36.83
C SER A 14 -3.25 -2.02 -35.70
N MET A 15 -3.16 -3.32 -36.02
CA MET A 15 -2.58 -4.32 -35.12
C MET A 15 -1.06 -4.14 -35.13
N VAL A 16 -0.54 -3.19 -34.36
CA VAL A 16 0.89 -3.19 -34.02
C VAL A 16 1.10 -4.33 -33.04
N ALA A 17 1.62 -5.44 -33.55
CA ALA A 17 2.13 -6.51 -32.70
C ALA A 17 3.24 -5.91 -31.81
N ALA A 18 2.96 -5.76 -30.53
CA ALA A 18 3.98 -5.47 -29.53
C ALA A 18 4.94 -6.66 -29.53
N ASN A 19 6.09 -6.51 -30.19
CA ASN A 19 7.12 -7.55 -30.26
C ASN A 19 7.86 -7.54 -28.91
N PRO A 20 7.69 -8.55 -28.03
CA PRO A 20 8.19 -8.51 -26.65
C PRO A 20 9.71 -8.72 -26.54
N LEU A 21 10.42 -8.84 -27.67
CA LEU A 21 11.83 -9.21 -27.74
C LEU A 21 12.76 -8.07 -28.19
N ALA A 22 12.29 -6.83 -28.26
CA ALA A 22 13.21 -5.71 -28.34
C ALA A 22 13.93 -5.60 -26.98
N PRO A 23 15.27 -5.70 -26.90
CA PRO A 23 15.99 -5.39 -25.68
C PRO A 23 15.71 -3.93 -25.36
N ARG A 24 14.82 -3.69 -24.40
CA ARG A 24 14.65 -2.38 -23.80
C ARG A 24 16.00 -2.11 -23.15
N SER A 25 16.79 -1.20 -23.73
CA SER A 25 17.93 -0.61 -23.03
C SER A 25 17.36 0.19 -21.86
N GLN A 26 16.99 -0.51 -20.80
CA GLN A 26 16.81 0.09 -19.49
C GLN A 26 18.22 0.54 -19.14
N ALA A 27 18.49 1.84 -19.31
CA ALA A 27 19.61 2.44 -18.60
C ALA A 27 19.41 2.03 -17.14
N SER A 28 20.30 1.16 -16.63
CA SER A 28 20.29 0.73 -15.24
C SER A 28 20.68 1.95 -14.43
N TRP A 29 19.69 2.76 -14.10
CA TRP A 29 19.84 3.81 -13.12
C TRP A 29 19.93 3.13 -11.76
N GLU A 30 21.17 2.92 -11.32
CA GLU A 30 21.47 2.44 -9.98
C GLU A 30 21.21 3.58 -8.99
N PHE A 31 20.48 3.27 -7.93
CA PHE A 31 20.24 4.23 -6.87
C PHE A 31 21.58 4.51 -6.18
N PRO A 32 22.06 5.76 -6.12
CA PRO A 32 23.37 6.03 -5.51
C PRO A 32 23.32 5.72 -4.01
N GLU A 33 24.34 5.04 -3.49
CA GLU A 33 24.44 4.71 -2.06
C GLU A 33 24.43 5.94 -1.15
N SER A 34 24.73 7.12 -1.68
CA SER A 34 24.66 8.41 -0.98
C SER A 34 23.23 8.86 -0.68
N PHE A 35 22.22 8.27 -1.31
CA PHE A 35 20.82 8.51 -0.95
C PHE A 35 20.45 7.61 0.21
N PRO A 36 19.98 8.16 1.35
CA PRO A 36 19.60 7.39 2.52
C PRO A 36 18.23 6.72 2.31
N LEU A 37 18.14 5.84 1.30
CA LEU A 37 16.99 4.98 1.06
C LEU A 37 17.09 3.63 1.76
N ALA A 38 18.26 3.30 2.32
CA ALA A 38 18.55 2.02 2.97
C ALA A 38 17.40 1.57 3.88
N LYS A 39 16.84 2.46 4.70
CA LYS A 39 15.77 2.11 5.65
C LYS A 39 14.47 1.55 5.03
N ARG A 40 14.18 1.83 3.75
CA ARG A 40 13.04 1.22 3.04
C ARG A 40 13.42 -0.10 2.34
N GLN A 41 14.69 -0.26 1.97
CA GLN A 41 15.21 -1.47 1.33
C GLN A 41 15.61 -2.53 2.37
N ASP A 42 15.97 -2.10 3.58
CA ASP A 42 16.29 -2.94 4.74
C ASP A 42 15.03 -3.43 5.46
N MET A 43 13.84 -3.18 4.91
CA MET A 43 12.61 -3.76 5.45
C MET A 43 12.73 -5.28 5.29
N PRO A 44 12.57 -6.06 6.38
CA PRO A 44 12.67 -7.51 6.30
C PRO A 44 11.73 -8.09 5.22
N GLU A 45 12.10 -9.25 4.68
CA GLU A 45 11.33 -9.91 3.62
C GLU A 45 9.83 -10.03 3.98
N PRO A 46 8.92 -9.96 2.98
CA PRO A 46 7.50 -10.22 3.18
C PRO A 46 7.24 -11.51 3.95
N GLY A 47 6.33 -11.45 4.91
CA GLY A 47 5.97 -12.58 5.78
C GLY A 47 6.85 -12.75 7.03
N THR A 48 7.93 -11.99 7.18
CA THR A 48 8.63 -11.91 8.47
C THR A 48 7.77 -11.21 9.53
N PRO A 49 7.97 -11.50 10.84
CA PRO A 49 7.18 -10.86 11.90
C PRO A 49 7.22 -9.33 11.90
N LEU A 50 8.40 -8.73 11.65
CA LEU A 50 8.54 -7.27 11.56
C LEU A 50 7.81 -6.72 10.32
N TYR A 51 7.95 -7.37 9.15
CA TYR A 51 7.22 -6.95 7.96
C TYR A 51 5.71 -6.97 8.19
N LEU A 52 5.18 -8.04 8.78
CA LEU A 52 3.75 -8.16 9.09
C LEU A 52 3.30 -7.10 10.09
N CYS A 53 4.11 -6.80 11.11
CA CYS A 53 3.80 -5.74 12.06
C CYS A 53 3.72 -4.36 11.36
N HIS A 54 4.71 -4.06 10.53
CA HIS A 54 4.76 -2.83 9.73
C HIS A 54 3.57 -2.73 8.77
N GLU A 55 3.22 -3.82 8.08
CA GLU A 55 2.06 -3.91 7.20
C GLU A 55 0.76 -3.64 7.98
N ASN A 56 0.55 -4.30 9.12
CA ASN A 56 -0.66 -4.13 9.93
C ASN A 56 -0.84 -2.68 10.39
N CYS A 57 0.24 -2.06 10.91
CA CYS A 57 0.19 -0.66 11.32
C CYS A 57 -0.05 0.29 10.14
N GLY A 58 0.58 0.05 8.99
CA GLY A 58 0.36 0.84 7.78
C GLY A 58 -1.05 0.70 7.21
N LEU A 59 -1.58 -0.52 7.14
CA LEU A 59 -2.91 -0.79 6.62
C LEU A 59 -4.00 -0.28 7.56
N SER A 60 -3.79 -0.31 8.88
CA SER A 60 -4.72 0.32 9.84
C SER A 60 -4.92 1.81 9.53
N ILE A 61 -3.85 2.54 9.15
CA ILE A 61 -3.96 3.95 8.75
C ILE A 61 -4.60 4.12 7.37
N THR A 62 -4.32 3.21 6.43
CA THR A 62 -4.92 3.26 5.09
C THR A 62 -6.43 3.04 5.19
N TYR A 63 -6.87 1.99 5.89
CA TYR A 63 -8.28 1.69 6.08
C TYR A 63 -9.02 2.72 6.93
N SER A 64 -8.33 3.44 7.82
CA SER A 64 -8.97 4.52 8.59
C SER A 64 -9.37 5.74 7.75
N ARG A 65 -9.07 5.74 6.45
CA ARG A 65 -9.48 6.78 5.50
C ARG A 65 -10.82 6.46 4.82
N GLU A 66 -11.32 5.25 4.99
CA GLU A 66 -12.60 4.82 4.43
C GLU A 66 -13.76 5.35 5.29
N GLU A 67 -14.90 5.63 4.66
CA GLU A 67 -16.11 6.01 5.39
C GLU A 67 -16.60 4.84 6.25
N GLY A 68 -16.97 5.13 7.51
CA GLY A 68 -17.51 4.11 8.42
C GLY A 68 -16.51 3.05 8.89
N TYR A 69 -15.19 3.29 8.75
CA TYR A 69 -14.16 2.30 9.07
C TYR A 69 -14.18 1.76 10.51
N CYS A 70 -14.79 2.47 11.46
CA CYS A 70 -14.89 2.04 12.86
C CYS A 70 -15.61 0.70 13.07
N THR A 71 -16.45 0.27 12.12
CA THR A 71 -17.10 -1.06 12.13
C THR A 71 -16.57 -1.99 11.03
N ASN A 72 -15.53 -1.57 10.29
CA ASN A 72 -14.90 -2.39 9.26
C ASN A 72 -13.95 -3.39 9.92
N TRP A 73 -14.27 -4.69 9.77
CA TRP A 73 -13.46 -5.78 10.33
C TRP A 73 -12.02 -5.81 9.81
N GLN A 74 -11.75 -5.33 8.59
CA GLN A 74 -10.41 -5.22 8.04
C GLN A 74 -9.61 -4.17 8.80
N TRP A 75 -10.21 -3.02 9.09
CA TRP A 75 -9.55 -2.01 9.91
C TRP A 75 -9.29 -2.52 11.33
N ILE A 76 -10.32 -3.07 12.00
CA ILE A 76 -10.23 -3.56 13.38
C ILE A 76 -9.13 -4.62 13.50
N SER A 77 -9.12 -5.62 12.61
CA SER A 77 -8.11 -6.70 12.65
C SER A 77 -6.68 -6.18 12.45
N ARG A 78 -6.46 -5.23 11.54
CA ARG A 78 -5.14 -4.62 11.30
C ARG A 78 -4.70 -3.70 12.44
N TYR A 79 -5.65 -2.96 13.01
CA TYR A 79 -5.45 -2.13 14.20
C TYR A 79 -5.00 -2.99 15.40
N ASP A 80 -5.75 -4.04 15.73
CA ASP A 80 -5.42 -4.92 16.85
C ASP A 80 -4.07 -5.62 16.63
N ALA A 81 -3.83 -6.14 15.43
CA ALA A 81 -2.56 -6.77 15.09
C ALA A 81 -1.37 -5.82 15.18
N CYS A 82 -1.54 -4.54 14.82
CA CYS A 82 -0.51 -3.52 15.01
C CYS A 82 -0.17 -3.33 16.50
N LEU A 83 -1.19 -3.20 17.35
CA LEU A 83 -0.98 -2.96 18.79
C LEU A 83 -0.29 -4.13 19.49
N LEU A 84 -0.45 -5.37 19.00
CA LEU A 84 0.22 -6.53 19.58
C LEU A 84 1.74 -6.51 19.43
N CYS A 85 2.28 -5.87 18.40
CA CYS A 85 3.70 -6.01 18.03
C CYS A 85 4.46 -4.68 17.94
N ALA A 86 3.79 -3.53 17.94
CA ALA A 86 4.43 -2.26 17.61
C ALA A 86 5.57 -1.86 18.57
N ASN A 87 5.48 -2.23 19.85
CA ASN A 87 6.55 -1.98 20.82
C ASN A 87 7.68 -3.01 20.71
N GLU A 88 7.36 -4.29 20.49
CA GLU A 88 8.33 -5.38 20.32
C GLU A 88 9.36 -5.04 19.24
N PHE A 89 8.88 -4.54 18.10
CA PHE A 89 9.75 -4.12 17.00
C PHE A 89 10.16 -2.65 17.04
N ASN A 90 9.80 -1.92 18.11
CA ASN A 90 10.08 -0.49 18.27
C ASN A 90 9.63 0.36 17.05
N ILE A 91 8.50 0.02 16.44
CA ILE A 91 7.95 0.74 15.28
C ILE A 91 6.82 1.70 15.67
N TRP A 92 6.34 1.66 16.92
CA TRP A 92 5.30 2.57 17.38
C TRP A 92 5.66 4.04 17.18
N GLN A 93 6.93 4.41 17.29
CA GLN A 93 7.42 5.75 16.99
C GLN A 93 7.08 6.27 15.57
N TYR A 94 6.87 5.36 14.60
CA TYR A 94 6.55 5.71 13.22
C TYR A 94 5.04 5.77 12.94
N TYR A 95 4.24 5.01 13.69
CA TYR A 95 2.81 4.82 13.42
C TYR A 95 1.90 5.42 14.48
N GLY A 96 2.42 5.64 15.69
CA GLY A 96 1.63 5.80 16.89
C GLY A 96 0.67 6.96 16.85
N THR A 97 1.10 8.11 16.35
CA THR A 97 0.24 9.29 16.20
C THR A 97 -0.95 9.02 15.29
N SER A 98 -0.71 8.46 14.10
CA SER A 98 -1.77 8.22 13.11
C SER A 98 -2.73 7.12 13.55
N VAL A 99 -2.20 6.02 14.10
CA VAL A 99 -3.02 4.92 14.65
C VAL A 99 -3.86 5.41 15.84
N SER A 100 -3.28 6.22 16.74
CA SER A 100 -4.02 6.78 17.88
C SER A 100 -5.12 7.73 17.45
N ASN A 101 -4.87 8.58 16.45
CA ASN A 101 -5.89 9.49 15.92
C ASN A 101 -7.07 8.74 15.30
N ALA A 102 -6.79 7.68 14.53
CA ALA A 102 -7.83 6.81 13.98
C ALA A 102 -8.63 6.12 15.10
N ALA A 103 -7.94 5.49 16.06
CA ALA A 103 -8.60 4.85 17.20
C ALA A 103 -9.51 5.82 17.98
N THR A 104 -9.01 7.02 18.27
CA THR A 104 -9.73 8.06 19.02
C THR A 104 -11.01 8.49 18.31
N ALA A 105 -10.98 8.64 16.98
CA ALA A 105 -12.18 8.97 16.19
C ALA A 105 -13.26 7.88 16.27
N CYS A 106 -12.87 6.63 16.56
CA CYS A 106 -13.78 5.51 16.80
C CYS A 106 -14.10 5.28 18.29
N GLY A 107 -13.62 6.13 19.21
CA GLY A 107 -13.81 5.97 20.65
C GLY A 107 -12.91 4.89 21.29
N PHE A 108 -11.87 4.43 20.58
CA PHE A 108 -10.90 3.47 21.08
C PHE A 108 -9.64 4.17 21.61
N THR A 109 -8.91 3.47 22.48
CA THR A 109 -7.58 3.90 22.93
C THR A 109 -6.51 3.00 22.33
N ALA A 110 -5.54 3.59 21.65
CA ALA A 110 -4.43 2.86 21.05
C ALA A 110 -3.26 2.76 22.04
N VAL A 111 -3.12 1.62 22.70
CA VAL A 111 -1.98 1.32 23.58
C VAL A 111 -1.36 0.00 23.11
N PRO A 112 -0.17 0.02 22.49
CA PRO A 112 0.47 -1.22 22.10
C PRO A 112 0.90 -2.02 23.33
N ALA A 113 0.87 -3.35 23.19
CA ALA A 113 1.28 -4.27 24.24
C ALA A 113 2.73 -4.01 24.66
N LYS A 114 3.02 -4.22 25.94
CA LYS A 114 4.39 -4.42 26.42
C LYS A 114 4.58 -5.93 26.51
N LEU A 115 5.34 -6.51 25.59
CA LEU A 115 5.72 -7.91 25.64
C LEU A 115 6.99 -8.06 26.49
#